data_AF-A0A537XCV0-F1
#
_entry.id   AF-A0A537XCV0-F1
#
_cell.length_a   1.000
_cell.length_b   1.000
_cell.length_c   1.000
_cell.angle_alpha   90.00
_cell.angle_beta   90.00
_cell.angle_gamma   90.00
#
_symmetry.space_group_name_H-M   'P 1'
#
loop_
_entity.id
_entity.type
_entity.pdbx_description
1 polymer ?
#
loop_
_entity_poly.entity_id
_entity_poly.type
_entity_poly.pdbx_seq_one_letter_code
_entity_poly.pdbx_strand_id
1 'polypeptide(L)'
;MGKDQSHWLIGALRQHTRVARAERISRSLVMVERKDLPPAIVGILSANPVTCADLEPLLSGEPQPAMIVNIPTRASWTGEALEKLAAEGIAFGKMYDLYRGLNQDDNLSNYQNPEYYFVERIIDQHRNVALQERRSDRVYRITRYVGPALVIALSQDYEVTADVVRTVYADHAPFDVLLKTNPYGRISQQAREAADKLGIQVVEQDELHKVLAS
;
A
#
# COMPACT_ATOMS: atom_id res chain seq x y z
N MET A 1 24.60 13.60 2.35
CA MET A 1 24.70 13.52 0.87
C MET A 1 24.00 12.23 0.45
N GLY A 2 22.74 12.35 0.00
CA GLY A 2 21.90 11.17 -0.29
C GLY A 2 22.43 10.38 -1.48
N LYS A 3 22.45 9.05 -1.37
CA LYS A 3 22.76 8.16 -2.51
C LYS A 3 21.77 8.46 -3.64
N ASP A 4 22.26 8.46 -4.88
CA ASP A 4 21.43 8.64 -6.08
C ASP A 4 20.41 7.49 -6.17
N GLN A 5 19.15 7.77 -5.81
CA GLN A 5 18.08 6.77 -5.70
C GLN A 5 17.76 6.17 -7.07
N SER A 6 17.80 6.98 -8.13
CA SER A 6 17.62 6.53 -9.51
C SER A 6 18.65 5.48 -9.94
N HIS A 7 19.91 5.60 -9.49
CA HIS A 7 20.96 4.63 -9.81
C HIS A 7 20.66 3.25 -9.23
N TRP A 8 20.16 3.20 -7.99
CA TRP A 8 19.74 1.94 -7.38
C TRP A 8 18.55 1.32 -8.12
N LEU A 9 17.53 2.13 -8.46
CA LEU A 9 16.35 1.66 -9.19
C LEU A 9 16.73 1.09 -10.56
N ILE A 10 17.60 1.77 -11.31
CA ILE A 10 18.09 1.30 -12.61
C ILE A 10 18.79 -0.05 -12.47
N GLY A 11 19.62 -0.21 -11.42
CA GLY A 11 20.28 -1.49 -11.12
C GLY A 11 19.28 -2.62 -10.88
N ALA A 12 18.21 -2.36 -10.12
CA ALA A 12 17.15 -3.32 -9.84
C ALA A 12 16.34 -3.66 -11.11
N LEU A 13 15.95 -2.66 -11.89
CA LEU A 13 15.17 -2.82 -13.13
C LEU A 13 15.90 -3.62 -14.20
N ARG A 14 17.23 -3.49 -14.31
CA ARG A 14 18.04 -4.28 -15.27
C ARG A 14 17.99 -5.79 -15.03
N GLN A 15 17.61 -6.22 -13.83
CA GLN A 15 17.46 -7.65 -13.50
C GLN A 15 16.06 -8.17 -13.88
N HIS A 16 15.11 -7.29 -14.21
CA HIS A 16 13.73 -7.68 -14.49
C HIS A 16 13.55 -8.12 -15.95
N THR A 17 12.93 -9.28 -16.16
CA THR A 17 12.85 -9.93 -17.49
C THR A 17 12.04 -9.15 -18.52
N ARG A 18 11.06 -8.33 -18.10
CA ARG A 18 10.24 -7.47 -18.98
C ARG A 18 10.84 -6.10 -19.28
N VAL A 19 11.94 -5.73 -18.65
CA VAL A 19 12.60 -4.44 -18.89
C VAL A 19 13.61 -4.61 -20.02
N ALA A 20 13.48 -3.80 -21.07
CA ALA A 20 14.44 -3.71 -22.17
C ALA A 20 15.60 -2.78 -21.79
N ARG A 21 15.25 -1.61 -21.22
CA ARG A 21 16.20 -0.58 -20.82
C ARG A 21 15.63 0.25 -19.66
N ALA A 22 16.52 0.79 -18.83
CA ALA A 22 16.16 1.76 -17.81
C ALA A 22 17.17 2.92 -17.85
N GLU A 23 16.66 4.15 -17.93
CA GLU A 23 17.44 5.36 -18.10
C GLU A 23 17.05 6.42 -17.07
N ARG A 24 18.06 7.11 -16.55
CA ARG A 24 17.83 8.19 -15.60
C ARG A 24 17.29 9.42 -16.33
N ILE A 25 16.14 9.93 -15.87
CA ILE A 25 15.64 11.27 -16.26
C ILE A 25 16.13 12.30 -15.25
N SER A 26 15.99 11.99 -13.96
CA SER A 26 16.42 12.86 -12.86
C SER A 26 16.91 12.01 -11.67
N ARG A 27 17.26 12.64 -10.54
CA ARG A 27 17.67 11.91 -9.32
C ARG A 27 16.58 10.97 -8.77
N SER A 28 15.32 11.25 -9.11
CA SER A 28 14.16 10.53 -8.58
C SER A 28 13.21 10.03 -9.68
N LEU A 29 13.55 10.20 -10.96
CA LEU A 29 12.76 9.71 -12.09
C LEU A 29 13.61 8.83 -13.02
N VAL A 30 13.05 7.69 -13.41
CA VAL A 30 13.64 6.71 -14.33
C VAL A 30 12.67 6.40 -15.45
N MET A 31 13.11 6.54 -16.70
CA MET A 31 12.41 6.02 -17.87
C MET A 31 12.65 4.51 -17.95
N VAL A 32 11.58 3.73 -18.09
CA VAL A 32 11.63 2.28 -18.21
C VAL A 32 11.07 1.88 -19.57
N GLU A 33 11.94 1.43 -20.47
CA GLU A 33 11.54 0.79 -21.71
C GLU A 33 11.17 -0.66 -21.40
N ARG A 34 9.91 -1.03 -21.68
CA ARG A 34 9.40 -2.39 -21.50
C ARG A 34 9.45 -3.13 -22.85
N LYS A 35 9.73 -4.43 -22.84
CA LYS A 35 9.96 -5.21 -24.07
C LYS A 35 8.74 -5.30 -24.98
N ASP A 36 7.57 -5.54 -24.38
CA ASP A 36 6.32 -5.84 -25.10
C ASP A 36 5.20 -4.85 -24.75
N LEU A 37 5.50 -3.83 -23.96
CA LEU A 37 4.55 -2.87 -23.40
C LEU A 37 5.07 -1.44 -23.61
N PRO A 38 4.20 -0.41 -23.61
CA PRO A 38 4.62 0.99 -23.72
C PRO A 38 5.69 1.38 -22.69
N PRO A 39 6.62 2.31 -22.96
CA PRO A 39 7.53 2.79 -21.93
C PRO A 39 6.77 3.49 -20.79
N ALA A 40 7.34 3.54 -19.60
CA ALA A 40 6.74 4.18 -18.44
C ALA A 40 7.80 4.93 -17.63
N ILE A 41 7.40 6.03 -16.99
CA ILE A 41 8.25 6.77 -16.06
C ILE A 41 7.95 6.29 -14.65
N VAL A 42 8.99 5.96 -13.91
CA VAL A 42 8.90 5.52 -12.53
C VAL A 42 9.58 6.53 -11.62
N GLY A 43 8.82 7.03 -10.65
CA GLY A 43 9.33 7.84 -9.55
C GLY A 43 9.86 6.97 -8.42
N ILE A 44 10.90 7.45 -7.73
CA ILE A 44 11.46 6.79 -6.55
C ILE A 44 11.57 7.75 -5.38
N LEU A 45 11.18 7.26 -4.20
CA LEU A 45 11.26 7.94 -2.92
C LEU A 45 11.92 7.06 -1.86
N SER A 46 12.36 7.70 -0.79
CA SER A 46 12.77 7.02 0.43
C SER A 46 12.32 7.83 1.63
N ALA A 47 11.03 7.70 1.98
CA ALA A 47 10.40 8.39 3.09
C ALA A 47 9.71 7.42 4.04
N ASN A 48 9.51 7.84 5.29
CA ASN A 48 8.75 7.09 6.30
C ASN A 48 8.18 8.06 7.38
N PRO A 49 6.88 8.36 7.37
CA PRO A 49 5.88 7.98 6.35
C PRO A 49 6.10 8.74 5.03
N VAL A 50 5.40 8.36 3.96
CA VAL A 50 5.29 9.14 2.72
C VAL A 50 4.14 10.14 2.83
N THR A 51 4.46 11.41 2.66
CA THR A 51 3.55 12.56 2.76
C THR A 51 3.42 13.31 1.44
N CYS A 52 2.47 14.23 1.33
CA CYS A 52 2.36 15.13 0.17
C CYS A 52 3.66 15.93 -0.09
N ALA A 53 4.39 16.29 0.97
CA ALA A 53 5.66 17.02 0.84
C ALA A 53 6.74 16.17 0.16
N ASP A 54 6.73 14.85 0.37
CA ASP A 54 7.65 13.93 -0.30
C ASP A 54 7.29 13.75 -1.78
N LEU A 55 6.01 13.90 -2.15
CA LEU A 55 5.53 13.78 -3.52
C LEU A 55 5.76 15.05 -4.34
N GLU A 56 5.74 16.23 -3.72
CA GLU A 56 5.84 17.51 -4.42
C GLU A 56 7.01 17.61 -5.42
N PRO A 57 8.24 17.14 -5.09
CA PRO A 57 9.36 17.20 -6.04
C PRO A 57 9.20 16.27 -7.25
N LEU A 58 8.36 15.24 -7.15
CA LEU A 58 8.07 14.30 -8.24
C LEU A 58 6.90 14.77 -9.11
N LEU A 59 5.97 15.53 -8.53
CA LEU A 59 4.72 15.94 -9.18
C LEU A 59 4.73 17.37 -9.72
N SER A 60 5.69 18.21 -9.29
CA SER A 60 5.79 19.61 -9.72
C SER A 60 6.45 19.81 -11.08
N GLY A 61 6.98 18.76 -11.71
CA GLY A 61 7.73 18.85 -12.96
C GLY A 61 7.25 17.87 -14.02
N GLU A 62 7.64 18.13 -15.25
CA GLU A 62 7.46 17.20 -16.36
C GLU A 62 8.77 16.43 -16.65
N PRO A 63 8.70 15.14 -16.98
CA PRO A 63 7.47 14.37 -17.17
C PRO A 63 6.92 13.73 -15.87
N GLN A 64 5.60 13.61 -15.77
CA GLN A 64 4.94 12.93 -14.64
C GLN A 64 5.24 11.42 -14.60
N PRO A 65 5.44 10.83 -13.40
CA PRO A 65 5.62 9.39 -13.26
C PRO A 65 4.28 8.65 -13.43
N ALA A 66 4.31 7.51 -14.11
CA ALA A 66 3.18 6.58 -14.14
C ALA A 66 3.01 5.85 -12.80
N MET A 67 4.11 5.61 -12.08
CA MET A 67 4.09 4.99 -10.77
C MET A 67 5.19 5.56 -9.88
N ILE A 68 4.92 5.72 -8.58
CA ILE A 68 5.93 6.09 -7.58
C ILE A 68 6.19 4.93 -6.62
N VAL A 69 7.47 4.61 -6.42
CA VAL A 69 7.91 3.54 -5.54
C VAL A 69 8.65 4.10 -4.34
N ASN A 70 8.26 3.66 -3.14
CA ASN A 70 8.98 3.97 -1.92
C ASN A 70 9.91 2.81 -1.51
N ILE A 71 11.17 3.11 -1.21
CA ILE A 71 12.19 2.10 -0.90
C ILE A 71 11.95 1.43 0.48
N PRO A 72 11.69 2.16 1.58
CA PRO A 72 11.50 1.53 2.88
C PRO A 72 10.27 0.62 2.91
N THR A 73 10.49 -0.67 3.14
CA THR A 73 9.44 -1.71 3.09
C THR A 73 8.40 -1.59 4.18
N ARG A 74 8.72 -0.92 5.29
CA ARG A 74 7.82 -0.70 6.43
C ARG A 74 7.16 0.69 6.43
N ALA A 75 7.54 1.57 5.52
CA ALA A 75 6.95 2.89 5.48
C ALA A 75 5.48 2.82 5.04
N SER A 76 4.68 3.64 5.69
CA SER A 76 3.29 3.89 5.33
C SER A 76 3.18 5.07 4.37
N TRP A 77 2.04 5.14 3.68
CA TRP A 77 1.63 6.31 2.91
C TRP A 77 0.47 6.98 3.63
N THR A 78 0.52 8.29 3.81
CA THR A 78 -0.59 9.06 4.40
C THR A 78 -1.80 9.09 3.47
N GLY A 79 -3.02 9.17 4.02
CA GLY A 79 -4.26 9.27 3.23
C GLY A 79 -4.23 10.42 2.23
N GLU A 80 -3.79 11.61 2.66
CA GLU A 80 -3.66 12.79 1.79
C GLU A 80 -2.68 12.55 0.61
N ALA A 81 -1.58 11.84 0.85
CA ALA A 81 -0.64 11.48 -0.22
C ALA A 81 -1.29 10.52 -1.23
N LEU A 82 -2.10 9.58 -0.76
CA LEU A 82 -2.83 8.66 -1.62
C LEU A 82 -3.94 9.36 -2.41
N GLU A 83 -4.67 10.30 -1.79
CA GLU A 83 -5.65 11.13 -2.46
C GLU A 83 -5.01 11.99 -3.56
N LYS A 84 -3.84 12.58 -3.29
CA LYS A 84 -3.07 13.33 -4.29
C LYS A 84 -2.68 12.45 -5.47
N LEU A 85 -2.17 11.25 -5.23
CA LEU A 85 -1.80 10.32 -6.29
C LEU A 85 -2.99 9.84 -7.11
N ALA A 86 -4.12 9.57 -6.46
CA ALA A 86 -5.35 9.19 -7.14
C ALA A 86 -5.87 10.32 -8.04
N ALA A 87 -5.80 11.57 -7.59
CA ALA A 87 -6.21 12.73 -8.37
C ALA A 87 -5.35 12.93 -9.63
N GLU A 88 -4.05 12.63 -9.56
CA GLU A 88 -3.12 12.70 -10.69
C GLU A 88 -3.11 11.42 -11.55
N GLY A 89 -3.85 10.37 -11.16
CA GLY A 89 -3.88 9.10 -11.87
C GLY A 89 -2.55 8.33 -11.82
N ILE A 90 -1.82 8.43 -10.70
CA ILE A 90 -0.48 7.86 -10.53
C ILE A 90 -0.55 6.64 -9.61
N ALA A 91 -0.02 5.51 -10.07
CA ALA A 91 0.08 4.30 -9.25
C ALA A 91 1.15 4.45 -8.15
N PHE A 92 1.03 3.65 -7.08
CA PHE A 92 2.01 3.67 -5.99
C PHE A 92 2.30 2.28 -5.45
N GLY A 93 3.43 2.15 -4.77
CA GLY A 93 3.74 0.95 -4.02
C GLY A 93 5.20 0.84 -3.62
N LYS A 94 5.63 -0.40 -3.43
CA LYS A 94 7.00 -0.82 -3.13
C LYS A 94 7.61 -1.48 -4.36
N MET A 95 8.86 -1.93 -4.25
CA MET A 95 9.54 -2.57 -5.39
C MET A 95 8.82 -3.81 -5.93
N TYR A 96 8.21 -4.62 -5.07
CA TYR A 96 7.47 -5.80 -5.54
C TYR A 96 6.20 -5.40 -6.30
N ASP A 97 5.56 -4.29 -5.92
CA ASP A 97 4.40 -3.73 -6.63
C ASP A 97 4.81 -3.28 -8.03
N LEU A 98 5.95 -2.59 -8.16
CA LEU A 98 6.51 -2.21 -9.45
C LEU A 98 6.77 -3.43 -10.32
N TYR A 99 7.42 -4.46 -9.80
CA TYR A 99 7.65 -5.69 -10.57
C TYR A 99 6.36 -6.36 -11.01
N ARG A 100 5.31 -6.38 -10.16
CA ARG A 100 4.00 -6.87 -10.58
C ARG A 100 3.39 -6.00 -11.68
N GLY A 101 3.40 -4.68 -11.53
CA GLY A 101 2.89 -3.73 -12.53
C GLY A 101 3.59 -3.84 -13.88
N LEU A 102 4.91 -4.01 -13.88
CA LEU A 102 5.70 -4.24 -15.10
C LEU A 102 5.34 -5.54 -15.85
N ASN A 103 4.63 -6.48 -15.21
CA ASN A 103 4.24 -7.75 -15.80
C ASN A 103 2.77 -7.81 -16.28
N GLN A 104 1.90 -6.92 -15.82
CA GLN A 104 0.45 -7.12 -15.90
C GLN A 104 -0.33 -6.09 -16.71
N ASP A 105 0.17 -4.85 -16.85
CA ASP A 105 -0.64 -3.76 -17.41
C ASP A 105 0.06 -3.06 -18.58
N ASP A 106 -0.71 -2.79 -19.65
CA ASP A 106 -0.27 -1.95 -20.76
C ASP A 106 0.02 -0.53 -20.29
N ASN A 107 -0.72 -0.04 -19.30
CA ASN A 107 -0.47 1.24 -18.65
C ASN A 107 -0.12 1.03 -17.17
N LEU A 108 1.15 1.28 -16.82
CA LEU A 108 1.64 1.09 -15.46
C LEU A 108 0.88 1.94 -14.42
N SER A 109 0.28 3.07 -14.83
CA SER A 109 -0.47 3.94 -13.92
C SER A 109 -1.80 3.34 -13.44
N ASN A 110 -2.29 2.29 -14.08
CA ASN A 110 -3.47 1.54 -13.66
C ASN A 110 -3.16 0.50 -12.57
N TYR A 111 -1.89 0.32 -12.21
CA TYR A 111 -1.51 -0.67 -11.22
C TYR A 111 -2.17 -0.35 -9.86
N GLN A 112 -2.93 -1.31 -9.35
CA GLN A 112 -3.44 -1.31 -7.99
C GLN A 112 -2.96 -2.57 -7.28
N ASN A 113 -2.50 -2.42 -6.03
CA ASN A 113 -2.14 -3.58 -5.23
C ASN A 113 -3.39 -4.49 -5.07
N PRO A 114 -3.35 -5.76 -5.52
CA PRO A 114 -4.52 -6.63 -5.53
C PRO A 114 -5.12 -6.89 -4.15
N GLU A 115 -4.30 -6.86 -3.10
CA GLU A 115 -4.75 -7.12 -1.73
C GLU A 115 -5.53 -5.93 -1.18
N TYR A 116 -5.08 -4.70 -1.46
CA TYR A 116 -5.83 -3.49 -1.12
C TYR A 116 -7.14 -3.45 -1.88
N TYR A 117 -7.11 -3.66 -3.19
CA TYR A 117 -8.32 -3.71 -4.02
C TYR A 117 -9.34 -4.74 -3.52
N PHE A 118 -8.87 -5.93 -3.13
CA PHE A 118 -9.75 -6.97 -2.62
C PHE A 118 -10.41 -6.60 -1.29
N VAL A 119 -9.66 -6.02 -0.35
CA VAL A 119 -10.19 -5.57 0.94
C VAL A 119 -11.18 -4.43 0.76
N GLU A 120 -10.81 -3.40 -0.01
CA GLU A 120 -11.66 -2.26 -0.33
C GLU A 120 -12.99 -2.76 -0.93
N ARG A 121 -12.92 -3.70 -1.89
CA ARG A 121 -14.10 -4.31 -2.50
C ARG A 121 -15.00 -5.05 -1.49
N ILE A 122 -14.45 -5.83 -0.56
CA ILE A 122 -15.27 -6.55 0.44
C ILE A 122 -16.00 -5.57 1.35
N ILE A 123 -15.32 -4.52 1.78
CA ILE A 123 -15.87 -3.50 2.67
C ILE A 123 -16.99 -2.75 1.93
N ASP A 124 -16.74 -2.28 0.71
CA ASP A 124 -17.71 -1.53 -0.10
C ASP A 124 -18.96 -2.35 -0.45
N GLN A 125 -18.83 -3.67 -0.60
CA GLN A 125 -19.96 -4.57 -0.89
C GLN A 125 -20.83 -4.89 0.32
N HIS A 126 -20.39 -4.54 1.53
CA HIS A 126 -21.12 -4.89 2.73
C HIS A 126 -22.30 -3.93 2.97
N ARG A 127 -23.52 -4.46 3.09
CA ARG A 127 -24.78 -3.68 3.22
C ARG A 127 -24.82 -2.67 4.37
N ASN A 128 -23.99 -2.86 5.40
CA ASN A 128 -23.92 -1.97 6.57
C ASN A 128 -22.86 -0.86 6.41
N VAL A 129 -22.13 -0.80 5.29
CA VAL A 129 -21.12 0.23 5.05
C VAL A 129 -21.74 1.41 4.31
N ALA A 130 -21.63 2.59 4.92
CA ALA A 130 -22.11 3.85 4.35
C ALA A 130 -20.99 4.62 3.64
N LEU A 131 -19.78 4.58 4.20
CA LEU A 131 -18.60 5.24 3.64
C LEU A 131 -17.32 4.51 4.06
N GLN A 132 -16.39 4.36 3.12
CA GLN A 132 -15.04 3.89 3.34
C GLN A 132 -14.07 5.04 3.07
N GLU A 133 -13.24 5.39 4.06
CA GLU A 133 -12.20 6.42 3.96
C GLU A 133 -10.83 5.81 4.22
N ARG A 134 -9.87 6.06 3.34
CA ARG A 134 -8.51 5.54 3.47
C ARG A 134 -7.63 6.51 4.25
N ARG A 135 -7.25 6.15 5.48
CA ARG A 135 -6.38 7.00 6.35
C ARG A 135 -4.90 6.83 6.04
N SER A 136 -4.52 5.65 5.57
CA SER A 136 -3.18 5.35 5.08
C SER A 136 -3.23 4.17 4.11
N ASP A 137 -2.09 3.76 3.57
CA ASP A 137 -2.01 2.55 2.73
C ASP A 137 -2.56 1.30 3.43
N ARG A 138 -2.55 1.26 4.76
CA ARG A 138 -2.95 0.08 5.56
C ARG A 138 -4.11 0.33 6.52
N VAL A 139 -4.66 1.53 6.62
CA VAL A 139 -5.70 1.86 7.61
C VAL A 139 -6.90 2.50 6.94
N TYR A 140 -8.08 1.97 7.24
CA TYR A 140 -9.36 2.43 6.71
C TYR A 140 -10.29 2.82 7.85
N ARG A 141 -11.03 3.91 7.69
CA ARG A 141 -12.16 4.27 8.53
C ARG A 141 -13.44 3.91 7.80
N ILE A 142 -14.27 3.12 8.45
CA ILE A 142 -15.53 2.61 7.92
C ILE A 142 -16.66 3.25 8.71
N THR A 143 -17.41 4.12 8.05
CA THR A 143 -18.67 4.63 8.58
C THR A 143 -19.77 3.63 8.24
N ARG A 144 -20.56 3.25 9.24
CA ARG A 144 -21.60 2.23 9.12
C ARG A 144 -22.99 2.84 9.22
N TYR A 145 -23.97 2.22 8.58
CA TYR A 145 -25.37 2.61 8.74
C TYR A 145 -25.89 2.29 10.14
N VAL A 146 -25.43 1.18 10.71
CA VAL A 146 -25.77 0.69 12.06
C VAL A 146 -24.48 0.44 12.85
N GLY A 147 -24.44 0.94 14.09
CA GLY A 147 -23.28 0.83 14.98
C GLY A 147 -22.28 1.99 14.85
N PRO A 148 -21.27 2.08 15.74
CA PRO A 148 -20.24 3.12 15.67
C PRO A 148 -19.36 2.98 14.42
N ALA A 149 -18.62 4.03 14.03
CA ALA A 149 -17.59 3.87 13.00
C ALA A 149 -16.50 2.88 13.48
N LEU A 150 -15.88 2.18 12.52
CA LEU A 150 -14.77 1.26 12.77
C LEU A 150 -13.51 1.76 12.07
N VAL A 151 -12.35 1.53 12.68
CA VAL A 151 -11.04 1.73 12.07
C VAL A 151 -10.36 0.38 11.93
N ILE A 152 -10.01 0.01 10.71
CA ILE A 152 -9.44 -1.29 10.37
C ILE A 152 -8.02 -1.09 9.87
N ALA A 153 -7.04 -1.74 10.51
CA ALA A 153 -5.67 -1.83 10.05
C ALA A 153 -5.42 -3.19 9.37
N LEU A 154 -4.56 -3.22 8.34
CA LEU A 154 -4.25 -4.41 7.57
C LEU A 154 -2.89 -5.03 7.96
N SER A 155 -2.85 -6.35 8.11
CA SER A 155 -1.62 -7.16 8.16
C SER A 155 -1.58 -8.20 7.04
N GLN A 156 -0.49 -8.19 6.28
CA GLN A 156 -0.21 -9.14 5.19
C GLN A 156 0.72 -10.28 5.65
N ASP A 157 1.07 -10.30 6.93
CA ASP A 157 1.99 -11.28 7.50
C ASP A 157 1.41 -12.69 7.39
N TYR A 158 2.26 -13.65 7.01
CA TYR A 158 1.86 -15.04 6.86
C TYR A 158 1.37 -15.62 8.20
N GLU A 159 2.13 -15.41 9.27
CA GLU A 159 1.66 -15.65 10.64
C GLU A 159 1.53 -14.32 11.38
N VAL A 160 0.33 -14.03 11.88
CA VAL A 160 0.11 -12.89 12.76
C VAL A 160 0.41 -13.34 14.18
N THR A 161 1.59 -12.93 14.66
CA THR A 161 2.07 -13.21 16.02
C THR A 161 1.78 -12.04 16.96
N ALA A 162 2.00 -12.24 18.26
CA ALA A 162 1.89 -11.17 19.25
C ALA A 162 2.85 -9.99 18.98
N ASP A 163 3.99 -10.24 18.32
CA ASP A 163 4.93 -9.20 17.92
C ASP A 163 4.38 -8.38 16.74
N VAL A 164 3.81 -9.06 15.74
CA VAL A 164 3.13 -8.40 14.60
C VAL A 164 2.01 -7.48 15.10
N VAL A 165 1.15 -7.97 16.01
CA VAL A 165 0.06 -7.17 16.59
C VAL A 165 0.58 -5.90 17.26
N ARG A 166 1.57 -6.01 18.15
CA ARG A 166 2.14 -4.86 18.86
C ARG A 166 2.81 -3.88 17.91
N THR A 167 3.47 -4.41 16.89
CA THR A 167 4.17 -3.60 15.93
C THR A 167 3.20 -2.81 15.06
N VAL A 168 2.16 -3.45 14.52
CA VAL A 168 1.11 -2.75 13.77
C VAL A 168 0.40 -1.73 14.65
N TYR A 169 0.13 -2.06 15.92
CA TYR A 169 -0.44 -1.11 16.87
C TYR A 169 0.48 0.10 17.09
N ALA A 170 1.78 -0.10 17.31
CA ALA A 170 2.73 1.00 17.47
C ALA A 170 2.82 1.90 16.22
N ASP A 171 2.73 1.31 15.03
CA ASP A 171 2.89 2.02 13.75
C ASP A 171 1.60 2.73 13.30
N HIS A 172 0.43 2.23 13.69
CA HIS A 172 -0.85 2.61 13.07
C HIS A 172 -2.00 2.92 14.03
N ALA A 173 -1.83 2.76 15.35
CA ALA A 173 -2.87 3.10 16.30
C ALA A 173 -3.26 4.59 16.22
N PRO A 174 -4.52 4.94 16.55
CA PRO A 174 -5.59 4.05 17.02
C PRO A 174 -6.33 3.35 15.86
N PHE A 175 -6.64 2.06 16.06
CA PHE A 175 -7.58 1.30 15.25
C PHE A 175 -8.32 0.27 16.10
N ASP A 176 -9.48 -0.21 15.65
CA ASP A 176 -10.35 -1.14 16.40
C ASP A 176 -10.09 -2.60 16.00
N VAL A 177 -9.70 -2.84 14.75
CA VAL A 177 -9.57 -4.18 14.16
C VAL A 177 -8.25 -4.30 13.40
N LEU A 178 -7.48 -5.34 13.70
CA LEU A 178 -6.40 -5.82 12.86
C LEU A 178 -6.91 -6.95 11.96
N LEU A 179 -7.03 -6.67 10.66
CA LEU A 179 -7.44 -7.62 9.65
C LEU A 179 -6.21 -8.31 9.05
N LYS A 180 -6.10 -9.63 9.20
CA LYS A 180 -5.13 -10.43 8.45
C LYS A 180 -5.65 -10.62 7.03
N THR A 181 -4.91 -10.14 6.03
CA THR A 181 -5.30 -10.18 4.61
C THR A 181 -4.64 -11.29 3.83
N ASN A 182 -3.60 -11.92 4.37
CA ASN A 182 -3.02 -13.10 3.75
C ASN A 182 -3.94 -14.30 4.03
N PRO A 183 -4.53 -14.97 3.02
CA PRO A 183 -5.40 -16.12 3.27
C PRO A 183 -4.61 -17.35 3.74
N TYR A 184 -3.29 -17.34 3.58
CA TYR A 184 -2.40 -18.39 4.03
C TYR A 184 -1.85 -18.09 5.44
N GLY A 185 -1.52 -19.15 6.18
CA GLY A 185 -1.07 -19.06 7.57
C GLY A 185 -2.20 -18.79 8.55
N ARG A 186 -1.88 -18.21 9.72
CA ARG A 186 -2.82 -18.15 10.87
C ARG A 186 -2.54 -16.98 11.80
N ILE A 187 -3.55 -16.59 12.55
CA ILE A 187 -3.40 -15.78 13.77
C ILE A 187 -3.04 -16.71 14.94
N SER A 188 -1.94 -16.43 15.64
CA SER A 188 -1.56 -17.22 16.81
C SER A 188 -2.43 -16.90 18.03
N GLN A 189 -2.54 -17.83 18.98
CA GLN A 189 -3.27 -17.59 20.23
C GLN A 189 -2.69 -16.40 21.01
N GLN A 190 -1.36 -16.29 21.05
CA GLN A 190 -0.68 -15.17 21.71
C GLN A 190 -0.96 -13.83 21.02
N ALA A 191 -1.25 -13.83 19.71
CA ALA A 191 -1.64 -12.64 18.98
C ALA A 191 -3.03 -12.16 19.42
N ARG A 192 -3.99 -13.08 19.59
CA ARG A 192 -5.32 -12.77 20.14
C ARG A 192 -5.22 -12.19 21.56
N GLU A 193 -4.44 -12.82 22.43
CA GLU A 193 -4.20 -12.32 23.78
C GLU A 193 -3.53 -10.94 23.81
N ALA A 194 -2.64 -10.65 22.86
CA ALA A 194 -2.01 -9.34 22.72
C ALA A 194 -3.01 -8.28 22.22
N ALA A 195 -3.87 -8.64 21.28
CA ALA A 195 -4.94 -7.79 20.76
C ALA A 195 -5.95 -7.42 21.86
N ASP A 196 -6.38 -8.40 22.66
CA ASP A 196 -7.30 -8.19 23.78
C ASP A 196 -6.73 -7.20 24.81
N LYS A 197 -5.43 -7.32 25.14
CA LYS A 197 -4.74 -6.38 26.05
C LYS A 197 -4.64 -4.97 25.52
N LEU A 198 -4.66 -4.80 24.20
CA LEU A 198 -4.64 -3.51 23.51
C LEU A 198 -6.06 -2.98 23.22
N GLY A 199 -7.10 -3.75 23.54
CA GLY A 199 -8.50 -3.37 23.30
C GLY A 199 -8.90 -3.40 21.82
N ILE A 200 -8.21 -4.19 20.99
CA ILE A 200 -8.48 -4.34 19.56
C ILE A 200 -8.90 -5.77 19.23
N GLN A 201 -9.66 -5.96 18.16
CA GLN A 201 -9.95 -7.29 17.61
C GLN A 201 -8.88 -7.67 16.58
N VAL A 202 -8.57 -8.96 16.47
CA VAL A 202 -7.75 -9.51 15.38
C VAL A 202 -8.54 -10.59 14.67
N VAL A 203 -8.71 -10.46 13.35
CA VAL A 203 -9.64 -11.28 12.56
C VAL A 203 -9.03 -11.70 11.23
N GLU A 204 -9.45 -12.87 10.75
CA GLU A 204 -9.16 -13.32 9.39
C GLU A 204 -10.11 -12.64 8.37
N GLN A 205 -9.79 -12.73 7.08
CA GLN A 205 -10.60 -12.13 6.01
C GLN A 205 -12.05 -12.61 5.99
N ASP A 206 -12.26 -13.90 6.24
CA ASP A 206 -13.58 -14.53 6.26
C ASP A 206 -14.42 -14.09 7.46
N GLU A 207 -13.82 -13.52 8.51
CA GLU A 207 -14.51 -13.00 9.69
C GLU A 207 -14.94 -11.53 9.54
N LEU A 208 -14.38 -10.79 8.58
CA LEU A 208 -14.62 -9.35 8.39
C LEU A 208 -16.10 -8.99 8.25
N HIS A 209 -16.89 -9.83 7.55
CA HIS A 209 -18.32 -9.58 7.37
C HIS A 209 -19.09 -9.56 8.71
N LYS A 210 -18.66 -10.35 9.70
CA LYS A 210 -19.30 -10.38 11.04
C LYS A 210 -18.99 -9.09 11.81
N VAL A 211 -17.75 -8.63 11.69
CA VAL A 211 -17.30 -7.37 12.30
C VAL A 211 -18.08 -6.19 11.72
N LEU A 212 -18.24 -6.14 10.40
CA LEU A 212 -19.00 -5.08 9.73
C LEU A 212 -20.51 -5.11 10.04
N ALA A 213 -21.06 -6.28 10.39
CA ALA A 213 -22.46 -6.46 10.72
C ALA A 213 -22.84 -6.12 12.18
N SER A 214 -21.85 -6.09 13.08
CA SER A 214 -22.05 -5.82 14.52
C SER A 214 -22.40 -4.36 14.82
#